data_AF-A0AA97A4V5-F1
#
_entry.id   AF-A0AA97A4V5-F1
#
_cell.length_a   1.000
_cell.length_b   1.000
_cell.length_c   1.000
_cell.angle_alpha   90.00
_cell.angle_beta   90.00
_cell.angle_gamma   90.00
#
_symmetry.space_group_name_H-M   'P 1'
#
loop_
_entity.id
_entity.type
_entity.pdbx_description
1 polymer ?
#
loop_
_entity_poly.entity_id
_entity_poly.type
_entity_poly.pdbx_seq_one_letter_code
_entity_poly.pdbx_strand_id
1 'polypeptide(L)'
;MEKILSLLTRISELYAIPQWIVNSGAIAICVILISFPFIARVLMRPKYHKFRELILFKVLWRWKYKKGDVIGLWCYCPKCQNMLMVDDENCRSEETLQHKITYFVCPECGGHELGRVIGGDRRYVLSLVRRDIWRHIRDGSYNEVATATKEALDIYAKLEEEKTEEKAEVLASLEEKVEHLEGSIEEVSEENNDTEAVTMTRHQLSETTNSTHEHHFSQEERSTEELQTVVDEDEKEIKKDGV
;
A
#
# COMPACT_ATOMS: atom_id res chain seq x y z
N MET A 1 45.26 13.56 41.03
CA MET A 1 46.04 12.68 40.13
C MET A 1 47.20 12.00 40.85
N GLU A 2 47.96 12.72 41.68
CA GLU A 2 49.13 12.18 42.40
C GLU A 2 48.85 10.96 43.29
N LYS A 3 47.71 10.96 44.01
CA LYS A 3 47.29 9.84 44.87
C LYS A 3 46.95 8.56 44.10
N ILE A 4 46.55 8.67 42.83
CA ILE A 4 46.22 7.51 41.99
C ILE A 4 47.51 6.91 41.43
N LEU A 5 48.46 7.76 41.02
CA LEU A 5 49.80 7.32 40.60
C LEU A 5 50.53 6.60 41.73
N SER A 6 50.50 7.11 42.97
CA SER A 6 51.21 6.47 44.09
C SER A 6 50.66 5.08 44.45
N LEU A 7 49.36 4.87 44.29
CA LEU A 7 48.72 3.56 44.46
C LEU A 7 49.10 2.58 43.35
N LEU A 8 49.12 3.04 42.08
CA LEU A 8 49.57 2.23 40.94
C LEU A 8 51.04 1.79 41.08
N THR A 9 51.92 2.67 41.57
CA THR A 9 53.33 2.37 41.78
C THR A 9 53.53 1.31 42.88
N ARG A 10 52.82 1.42 44.01
CA ARG A 10 52.89 0.41 45.08
C ARG A 10 52.41 -0.98 44.65
N ILE A 11 51.40 -1.05 43.78
CA ILE A 11 50.90 -2.32 43.24
C ILE A 11 51.93 -2.96 42.30
N SER A 12 52.63 -2.15 41.49
CA SER A 12 53.68 -2.65 40.60
C SER A 12 54.86 -3.27 41.35
N GLU A 13 55.24 -2.69 42.49
CA GLU A 13 56.36 -3.12 43.33
C GLU A 13 56.04 -4.43 44.08
N LEU A 14 54.78 -4.63 44.48
CA LEU A 14 54.33 -5.84 45.19
C LEU A 14 54.23 -7.08 44.29
N TYR A 15 54.04 -6.91 42.98
CA TYR A 15 53.81 -8.01 42.04
C TYR A 15 54.96 -8.23 41.04
N ALA A 16 56.04 -7.45 41.10
CA ALA A 16 57.16 -7.47 40.15
C ALA A 16 56.72 -7.35 38.67
N ILE A 17 55.58 -6.69 38.42
CA ILE A 17 55.03 -6.48 37.08
C ILE A 17 55.60 -5.16 36.52
N PRO A 18 56.11 -5.14 35.28
CA PRO A 18 56.57 -3.92 34.63
C PRO A 18 55.50 -2.80 34.68
N GLN A 19 55.92 -1.61 35.10
CA GLN A 19 55.01 -0.48 35.37
C GLN A 19 54.21 -0.03 34.13
N TRP A 20 54.75 -0.23 32.92
CA TRP A 20 54.05 0.03 31.67
C TRP A 20 52.84 -0.90 31.47
N ILE A 21 52.91 -2.14 31.94
CA ILE A 21 51.79 -3.11 31.86
C ILE A 21 50.66 -2.64 32.76
N VAL A 22 50.96 -2.25 34.00
CA VAL A 22 49.96 -1.75 34.96
C VAL A 22 49.26 -0.49 34.42
N ASN A 23 50.03 0.46 33.86
CA ASN A 23 49.47 1.67 33.26
C ASN A 23 48.63 1.38 32.01
N SER A 24 49.10 0.48 31.12
CA SER A 24 48.35 0.08 29.92
C SER A 24 47.05 -0.65 30.27
N GLY A 25 47.07 -1.49 31.30
CA GLY A 25 45.89 -2.18 31.82
C GLY A 25 44.87 -1.20 32.42
N ALA A 26 45.34 -0.22 33.22
CA ALA A 26 44.48 0.81 33.77
C ALA A 26 43.80 1.64 32.66
N ILE A 27 44.54 2.03 31.62
CA ILE A 27 43.99 2.76 30.46
C ILE A 27 42.98 1.89 29.70
N ALA A 28 43.29 0.62 29.45
CA ALA A 28 42.38 -0.30 28.76
C ALA A 28 41.07 -0.50 29.52
N ILE A 29 41.12 -0.65 30.85
CA ILE A 29 39.93 -0.74 31.71
C ILE A 29 39.09 0.53 31.60
N CYS A 30 39.72 1.71 31.66
CA CYS A 30 39.02 2.99 31.49
C CYS A 30 38.32 3.09 30.12
N VAL A 31 39.00 2.68 29.04
CA VAL A 31 38.41 2.67 27.68
C VAL A 31 37.24 1.70 27.60
N ILE A 32 37.33 0.51 28.20
CA ILE A 32 36.22 -0.46 28.24
C ILE A 32 35.05 0.11 29.02
N LEU A 33 35.26 0.74 30.18
CA LEU A 33 34.18 1.32 30.99
C LEU A 33 33.47 2.48 30.29
N ILE A 34 34.17 3.26 29.47
CA ILE A 34 33.59 4.36 28.69
C ILE A 34 32.88 3.81 27.43
N SER A 35 33.44 2.81 26.76
CA SER A 35 32.89 2.26 25.52
C SER A 35 31.74 1.28 25.76
N PHE A 36 31.74 0.56 26.88
CA PHE A 36 30.69 -0.39 27.26
C PHE A 36 29.28 0.20 27.26
N PRO A 37 28.97 1.35 27.90
CA PRO A 37 27.62 1.92 27.85
C PRO A 37 27.21 2.33 26.44
N PHE A 38 28.16 2.73 25.59
CA PHE A 38 27.89 3.05 24.20
C PHE A 38 27.55 1.80 23.40
N ILE A 39 28.35 0.73 23.54
CA ILE A 39 28.11 -0.56 22.90
C ILE A 39 26.80 -1.17 23.39
N ALA A 40 26.55 -1.18 24.70
CA ALA A 40 25.31 -1.66 25.29
C ALA A 40 24.09 -0.86 24.77
N ARG A 41 24.20 0.46 24.62
CA ARG A 41 23.14 1.29 24.02
C ARG A 41 22.88 0.95 22.55
N VAL A 42 23.93 0.62 21.79
CA VAL A 42 23.80 0.18 20.39
C VAL A 42 23.20 -1.22 20.31
N LEU A 43 23.62 -2.16 21.17
CA LEU A 43 23.10 -3.53 21.23
C LEU A 43 21.64 -3.57 21.71
N MET A 44 21.27 -2.68 22.64
CA MET A 44 19.91 -2.49 23.14
C MET A 44 19.00 -1.82 22.10
N ARG A 45 19.51 -1.34 20.96
CA ARG A 45 18.62 -0.82 19.91
C ARG A 45 17.82 -1.98 19.33
N PRO A 46 16.48 -1.87 19.32
CA PRO A 46 15.67 -2.95 18.81
C PRO A 46 15.92 -3.22 17.33
N LYS A 47 16.18 -4.49 16.99
CA LYS A 47 16.38 -4.95 15.60
C LYS A 47 15.15 -4.68 14.71
N TYR A 48 13.96 -4.57 15.30
CA TYR A 48 12.71 -4.30 14.59
C TYR A 48 12.66 -2.92 13.91
N HIS A 49 13.56 -1.98 14.21
CA HIS A 49 13.52 -0.64 13.58
C HIS A 49 13.70 -0.63 12.06
N LYS A 50 14.12 -1.74 11.45
CA LYS A 50 14.17 -1.94 10.00
C LYS A 50 12.80 -2.29 9.39
N PHE A 51 11.90 -2.87 10.17
CA PHE A 51 10.54 -3.23 9.76
C PHE A 51 9.66 -1.97 9.73
N ARG A 52 9.48 -1.36 8.56
CA ARG A 52 8.74 -0.10 8.42
C ARG A 52 7.63 -0.14 7.36
N GLU A 53 7.51 -1.27 6.70
CA GLU A 53 6.61 -1.48 5.57
C GLU A 53 5.96 -2.85 5.71
N LEU A 54 4.68 -2.93 5.40
CA LEU A 54 3.87 -4.15 5.47
C LEU A 54 2.72 -4.05 4.48
N ILE A 55 2.44 -5.10 3.71
CA ILE A 55 1.18 -5.20 2.97
C ILE A 55 0.12 -5.84 3.86
N LEU A 56 -1.00 -5.14 4.05
CA LEU A 56 -2.15 -5.62 4.80
C LEU A 56 -3.43 -5.15 4.12
N PHE A 57 -4.44 -6.03 4.03
CA PHE A 57 -5.70 -5.76 3.31
C PHE A 57 -5.50 -5.33 1.85
N LYS A 58 -4.52 -5.93 1.15
CA LYS A 58 -4.12 -5.60 -0.24
C LYS A 58 -3.57 -4.18 -0.42
N VAL A 59 -3.23 -3.48 0.67
CA VAL A 59 -2.70 -2.11 0.65
C VAL A 59 -1.33 -2.09 1.31
N LEU A 60 -0.41 -1.27 0.79
CA LEU A 60 0.92 -1.08 1.38
C LEU A 60 0.83 -0.08 2.53
N TRP A 61 1.34 -0.45 3.71
CA TRP A 61 1.40 0.43 4.87
C TRP A 61 2.85 0.80 5.15
N ARG A 62 3.10 2.09 5.42
CA ARG A 62 4.41 2.59 5.85
C ARG A 62 4.29 3.41 7.14
N TRP A 63 5.30 3.31 7.99
CA TRP A 63 5.34 4.04 9.26
C TRP A 63 6.76 4.42 9.69
N LYS A 64 6.84 5.26 10.73
CA LYS A 64 8.09 5.67 11.36
C LYS A 64 8.07 5.32 12.85
N TYR A 65 9.23 5.00 13.40
CA TYR A 65 9.39 4.78 14.84
C TYR A 65 9.86 6.06 15.54
N LYS A 66 9.22 6.43 16.64
CA LYS A 66 9.69 7.52 17.51
C LYS A 66 9.49 7.10 18.97
N LYS A 67 10.56 7.11 19.77
CA LYS A 67 10.55 6.71 21.19
C LYS A 67 9.98 5.30 21.47
N GLY A 68 10.04 4.39 20.49
CA GLY A 68 9.47 3.04 20.62
C GLY A 68 8.03 2.90 20.11
N ASP A 69 7.38 4.01 19.74
CA ASP A 69 6.02 4.00 19.20
C ASP A 69 6.00 4.08 17.68
N VAL A 70 4.95 3.50 17.09
CA VAL A 70 4.61 3.59 15.66
C VAL A 70 3.85 4.89 15.40
N ILE A 71 4.46 5.80 14.64
CA ILE A 71 3.90 7.12 14.30
C ILE A 71 3.88 7.30 12.78
N GLY A 72 2.91 8.09 12.28
CA GLY A 72 2.82 8.43 10.86
C GLY A 72 2.51 7.20 10.01
N LEU A 73 1.53 6.42 10.46
CA LEU A 73 1.03 5.27 9.73
C LEU A 73 0.17 5.76 8.56
N TRP A 74 0.61 5.48 7.34
CA TRP A 74 -0.07 5.86 6.10
C TRP A 74 -0.17 4.67 5.16
N CYS A 75 -1.21 4.69 4.32
CA CYS A 75 -1.45 3.70 3.28
C CYS A 75 -0.98 4.22 1.92
N TYR A 76 -0.41 3.33 1.13
CA TYR A 76 0.21 3.56 -0.17
C TYR A 76 -0.23 2.48 -1.15
N CYS A 77 -0.22 2.84 -2.42
CA CYS A 77 -0.61 1.95 -3.49
C CYS A 77 0.53 0.94 -3.71
N PRO A 78 0.28 -0.38 -3.71
CA PRO A 78 1.33 -1.34 -4.04
C PRO A 78 1.81 -1.25 -5.49
N LYS A 79 0.96 -0.65 -6.34
CA LYS A 79 1.14 -0.37 -7.77
C LYS A 79 1.96 0.92 -7.97
N CYS A 80 1.29 2.07 -8.02
CA CYS A 80 1.94 3.36 -8.27
C CYS A 80 2.69 4.01 -7.09
N GLN A 81 2.70 3.38 -5.90
CA GLN A 81 3.29 3.93 -4.67
C GLN A 81 2.74 5.29 -4.20
N ASN A 82 1.65 5.80 -4.80
CA ASN A 82 1.03 7.04 -4.33
C ASN A 82 0.23 6.81 -3.03
N MET A 83 0.03 7.88 -2.26
CA MET A 83 -0.74 7.83 -1.02
C MET A 83 -2.21 7.56 -1.32
N LEU A 84 -2.83 6.61 -0.61
CA LEU A 84 -4.24 6.28 -0.79
C LEU A 84 -5.13 7.25 -0.01
N MET A 85 -6.30 7.51 -0.59
CA MET A 85 -7.40 8.12 0.13
C MET A 85 -8.17 7.04 0.87
N VAL A 86 -8.54 7.34 2.12
CA VAL A 86 -9.43 6.49 2.92
C VAL A 86 -10.82 7.06 2.82
N ASP A 87 -11.73 6.30 2.22
CA ASP A 87 -13.14 6.62 2.13
C ASP A 87 -13.90 5.93 3.27
N ASP A 88 -14.43 6.75 4.17
CA ASP A 88 -15.20 6.34 5.34
C ASP A 88 -16.67 6.77 5.27
N GLU A 89 -17.16 7.16 4.08
CA GLU A 89 -18.54 7.67 3.91
C GLU A 89 -19.58 6.60 4.27
N ASN A 90 -19.37 5.35 3.82
CA ASN A 90 -20.21 4.22 4.19
C ASN A 90 -20.23 3.94 5.71
N CYS A 91 -19.15 4.26 6.43
CA CYS A 91 -19.11 4.09 7.88
C CYS A 91 -19.95 5.14 8.63
N ARG A 92 -20.20 6.29 8.00
CA ARG A 92 -21.00 7.38 8.56
C ARG A 92 -22.49 7.20 8.33
N SER A 93 -22.87 6.66 7.17
CA SER A 93 -24.27 6.41 6.82
C SER A 93 -24.85 5.21 7.57
N GLU A 94 -24.02 4.19 7.83
CA GLU A 94 -24.47 2.93 8.40
C GLU A 94 -24.40 2.91 9.93
N GLU A 95 -25.47 2.48 10.61
CA GLU A 95 -25.55 2.43 12.07
C GLU A 95 -25.00 1.09 12.61
N THR A 96 -25.15 0.00 11.85
CA THR A 96 -24.75 -1.34 12.29
C THR A 96 -23.25 -1.60 12.05
N LEU A 97 -22.55 -2.13 13.07
CA LEU A 97 -21.10 -2.37 13.01
C LEU A 97 -20.67 -3.33 11.89
N GLN A 98 -21.51 -4.30 11.53
CA GLN A 98 -21.19 -5.32 10.53
C GLN A 98 -21.18 -4.78 9.10
N HIS A 99 -21.95 -3.73 8.82
CA HIS A 99 -22.07 -3.12 7.50
C HIS A 99 -21.17 -1.88 7.34
N LYS A 100 -20.46 -1.46 8.40
CA LYS A 100 -19.44 -0.40 8.33
C LYS A 100 -18.21 -0.88 7.57
N ILE A 101 -18.05 -0.41 6.35
CA ILE A 101 -16.91 -0.69 5.50
C ILE A 101 -16.11 0.59 5.28
N THR A 102 -14.78 0.49 5.40
CA THR A 102 -13.84 1.53 4.99
C THR A 102 -13.14 1.08 3.71
N TYR A 103 -13.18 1.93 2.69
CA TYR A 103 -12.56 1.67 1.38
C TYR A 103 -11.22 2.39 1.24
N PHE A 104 -10.30 1.76 0.51
CA PHE A 104 -9.01 2.34 0.15
C PHE A 104 -8.96 2.58 -1.35
N VAL A 105 -8.94 3.86 -1.73
CA VAL A 105 -9.05 4.30 -3.11
C VAL A 105 -7.76 5.00 -3.53
N CYS A 106 -7.23 4.63 -4.69
CA CYS A 106 -6.07 5.31 -5.27
C CYS A 106 -6.49 6.34 -6.30
N PRO A 107 -6.11 7.63 -6.14
CA PRO A 107 -6.49 8.67 -7.08
C PRO A 107 -5.82 8.51 -8.46
N GLU A 108 -4.61 7.96 -8.52
CA GLU A 108 -3.83 7.84 -9.76
C GLU A 108 -4.18 6.59 -10.58
N CYS A 109 -4.58 5.50 -9.91
CA CYS A 109 -4.90 4.24 -10.58
C CYS A 109 -6.35 4.19 -11.11
N GLY A 110 -6.96 5.34 -11.41
CA GLY A 110 -8.33 5.43 -11.94
C GLY A 110 -9.43 5.39 -10.88
N GLY A 111 -9.12 5.67 -9.61
CA GLY A 111 -10.14 5.75 -8.55
C GLY A 111 -10.75 4.41 -8.14
N HIS A 112 -10.15 3.29 -8.55
CA HIS A 112 -10.62 1.96 -8.17
C HIS A 112 -10.31 1.64 -6.71
N GLU A 113 -11.18 0.82 -6.10
CA GLU A 113 -10.95 0.24 -4.78
C GLU A 113 -9.81 -0.78 -4.82
N LEU A 114 -8.81 -0.60 -3.95
CA LEU A 114 -7.69 -1.54 -3.82
C LEU A 114 -7.90 -2.53 -2.67
N GLY A 115 -8.57 -2.06 -1.62
CA GLY A 115 -8.82 -2.84 -0.43
C GLY A 115 -10.02 -2.30 0.34
N ARG A 116 -10.60 -3.16 1.16
CA ARG A 116 -11.70 -2.83 2.05
C ARG A 116 -11.48 -3.46 3.42
N VAL A 117 -11.88 -2.76 4.48
CA VAL A 117 -11.88 -3.28 5.84
C VAL A 117 -13.28 -3.15 6.40
N ILE A 118 -13.79 -4.27 6.93
CA ILE A 118 -15.13 -4.38 7.51
C ILE A 118 -15.00 -4.17 9.03
N GLY A 119 -15.99 -3.51 9.63
CA GLY A 119 -16.17 -3.44 11.08
C GLY A 119 -15.85 -2.09 11.71
N GLY A 120 -15.50 -1.05 10.95
CA GLY A 120 -15.26 0.26 11.53
C GLY A 120 -14.70 1.33 10.59
N ASP A 121 -14.54 2.52 11.16
CA ASP A 121 -14.07 3.74 10.52
C ASP A 121 -12.55 3.76 10.29
N ARG A 122 -12.04 4.86 9.74
CA ARG A 122 -10.59 5.08 9.55
C ARG A 122 -9.79 4.88 10.85
N ARG A 123 -10.29 5.31 12.01
CA ARG A 123 -9.57 5.18 13.29
C ARG A 123 -9.48 3.72 13.73
N TYR A 124 -10.55 2.95 13.51
CA TYR A 124 -10.57 1.51 13.73
C TYR A 124 -9.52 0.82 12.87
N VAL A 125 -9.47 1.10 11.57
CA VAL A 125 -8.48 0.48 10.66
C VAL A 125 -7.06 0.80 11.10
N LEU A 126 -6.75 2.07 11.41
CA LEU A 126 -5.41 2.46 11.88
C LEU A 126 -5.02 1.74 13.18
N SER A 127 -5.97 1.49 14.07
CA SER A 127 -5.75 0.77 15.33
C SER A 127 -5.54 -0.74 15.08
N LEU A 128 -6.27 -1.32 14.12
CA LEU A 128 -6.13 -2.71 13.70
C LEU A 128 -4.74 -2.97 13.09
N VAL A 129 -4.33 -2.15 12.13
CA VAL A 129 -3.00 -2.23 11.50
C VAL A 129 -1.88 -2.05 12.54
N ARG A 130 -2.03 -1.08 13.46
CA ARG A 130 -1.06 -0.89 14.54
C ARG A 130 -0.92 -2.14 15.41
N ARG A 131 -2.03 -2.81 15.73
CA ARG A 131 -2.03 -4.05 16.52
C ARG A 131 -1.29 -5.16 15.79
N ASP A 132 -1.51 -5.33 14.49
CA ASP A 132 -0.86 -6.36 13.68
C ASP A 132 0.64 -6.11 13.53
N ILE A 133 1.07 -4.85 13.34
CA ILE A 133 2.49 -4.49 13.37
C ILE A 133 3.13 -4.92 14.71
N TRP A 134 2.48 -4.61 15.83
CA TRP A 134 2.98 -5.02 17.15
C TRP A 134 2.97 -6.53 17.35
N ARG A 135 2.02 -7.24 16.75
CA ARG A 135 1.98 -8.70 16.76
C ARG A 135 3.20 -9.29 16.06
N HIS A 136 3.52 -8.84 14.84
CA HIS A 136 4.72 -9.31 14.13
C HIS A 136 6.03 -8.95 14.84
N ILE A 137 6.08 -7.81 15.52
CA ILE A 137 7.24 -7.44 16.35
C ILE A 137 7.37 -8.37 17.55
N ARG A 138 6.27 -8.70 18.23
CA ARG A 138 6.24 -9.58 19.40
C ARG A 138 6.58 -11.02 19.03
N ASP A 139 6.02 -11.50 17.93
CA ASP A 139 6.17 -12.88 17.45
C ASP A 139 7.54 -13.10 16.78
N GLY A 140 8.31 -12.03 16.51
CA GLY A 140 9.62 -12.11 15.88
C GLY A 140 9.60 -12.33 14.37
N SER A 141 8.42 -12.46 13.75
CA SER A 141 8.22 -12.69 12.31
C SER A 141 8.43 -11.44 11.44
N TYR A 142 8.80 -10.30 12.03
CA TYR A 142 8.97 -9.03 11.33
C TYR A 142 9.99 -9.06 10.17
N ASN A 143 11.02 -9.90 10.23
CA ASN A 143 11.99 -10.01 9.13
C ASN A 143 11.40 -10.74 7.92
N GLU A 144 10.74 -11.89 8.15
CA GLU A 144 10.11 -12.70 7.12
C GLU A 144 9.00 -11.93 6.41
N VAL A 145 8.19 -11.22 7.20
CA VAL A 145 7.11 -10.41 6.66
C VAL A 145 7.64 -9.21 5.88
N ALA A 146 8.76 -8.61 6.32
CA ALA A 146 9.41 -7.54 5.58
C ALA A 146 9.99 -8.02 4.24
N THR A 147 10.57 -9.22 4.18
CA THR A 147 11.08 -9.78 2.91
C THR A 147 9.93 -10.15 1.99
N ALA A 148 8.90 -10.82 2.48
CA ALA A 148 7.71 -11.16 1.70
C ALA A 148 7.00 -9.91 1.15
N THR A 149 6.96 -8.82 1.94
CA THR A 149 6.40 -7.54 1.48
C THR A 149 7.20 -6.97 0.31
N LYS A 150 8.53 -7.04 0.34
CA LYS A 150 9.38 -6.56 -0.77
C LYS A 150 9.21 -7.40 -2.02
N GLU A 151 9.21 -8.72 -1.87
CA GLU A 151 8.99 -9.65 -2.98
C GLU A 151 7.62 -9.41 -3.65
N ALA A 152 6.58 -9.18 -2.84
CA ALA A 152 5.27 -8.82 -3.36
C ALA A 152 5.29 -7.49 -4.13
N LEU A 153 5.98 -6.47 -3.63
CA LEU A 153 6.12 -5.18 -4.34
C LEU A 153 6.89 -5.33 -5.65
N ASP A 154 7.94 -6.15 -5.68
CA ASP A 154 8.69 -6.41 -6.91
C ASP A 154 7.82 -7.11 -7.96
N ILE A 155 6.91 -7.99 -7.54
CA ILE A 155 5.92 -8.61 -8.43
C ILE A 155 4.94 -7.56 -8.97
N TYR A 156 4.43 -6.67 -8.12
CA TYR A 156 3.54 -5.59 -8.58
C TYR A 156 4.23 -4.68 -9.61
N ALA A 157 5.50 -4.33 -9.38
CA ALA A 157 6.27 -3.52 -10.33
C ALA A 157 6.42 -4.20 -11.70
N LYS A 158 6.76 -5.49 -11.72
CA LYS A 158 6.88 -6.26 -12.98
C LYS A 158 5.56 -6.33 -13.75
N LEU A 159 4.45 -6.57 -13.05
CA LEU A 159 3.12 -6.61 -13.68
C LEU A 159 2.72 -5.25 -14.28
N GLU A 160 3.20 -4.15 -13.72
CA GLU A 160 2.96 -2.82 -14.30
C GLU A 160 3.83 -2.55 -15.52
N GLU A 161 5.06 -3.02 -15.54
CA GLU A 161 5.93 -2.96 -16.72
C GLU A 161 5.32 -3.75 -17.88
N GLU A 162 4.93 -5.00 -17.66
CA GLU A 162 4.27 -5.86 -18.67
C GLU A 162 2.99 -5.22 -19.22
N LYS A 163 2.14 -4.66 -18.34
CA LYS A 163 0.91 -3.98 -18.76
C LYS A 163 1.19 -2.71 -19.58
N THR A 164 2.29 -2.02 -19.30
CA THR A 164 2.69 -0.82 -20.03
C THR A 164 3.20 -1.19 -21.42
N GLU A 165 3.98 -2.27 -21.52
CA GLU A 165 4.45 -2.82 -22.78
C GLU A 165 3.29 -3.32 -23.66
N GLU A 166 2.37 -4.11 -23.10
CA GLU A 166 1.17 -4.59 -23.82
C GLU A 166 0.31 -3.42 -24.32
N LYS A 167 0.10 -2.40 -23.47
CA LYS A 167 -0.63 -1.20 -23.87
C LYS A 167 0.07 -0.45 -25.00
N ALA A 168 1.40 -0.36 -24.99
CA ALA A 168 2.16 0.32 -26.02
C ALA A 168 2.12 -0.44 -27.36
N GLU A 169 2.23 -1.77 -27.34
CA GLU A 169 2.12 -2.60 -28.54
C GLU A 169 0.73 -2.51 -29.18
N VAL A 170 -0.32 -2.55 -28.37
CA VAL A 170 -1.70 -2.38 -28.85
C VAL A 170 -1.92 -0.98 -29.42
N LEU A 171 -1.37 0.06 -28.79
CA LEU A 171 -1.48 1.44 -29.29
C LEU A 171 -0.76 1.59 -30.64
N ALA A 172 0.44 1.04 -30.78
CA ALA A 172 1.22 1.07 -32.01
C ALA A 172 0.51 0.33 -33.16
N SER A 173 -0.10 -0.83 -32.87
CA SER A 173 -0.90 -1.56 -33.87
C SER A 173 -2.18 -0.82 -34.28
N LEU A 174 -2.77 -0.03 -33.37
CA LEU A 174 -3.91 0.82 -33.68
C LEU A 174 -3.50 2.03 -34.54
N GLU A 175 -2.38 2.67 -34.24
CA GLU A 175 -1.84 3.79 -35.02
C GLU A 175 -1.50 3.36 -36.45
N GLU A 176 -0.85 2.21 -36.65
CA GLU A 176 -0.55 1.66 -37.99
C GLU A 176 -1.84 1.39 -38.80
N LYS A 177 -2.90 0.89 -38.14
CA LYS A 177 -4.20 0.68 -38.80
C LYS A 177 -4.91 1.99 -39.15
N VAL A 178 -4.75 3.04 -38.35
CA VAL A 178 -5.34 4.36 -38.61
C VAL A 178 -4.62 5.04 -39.79
N GLU A 179 -3.29 5.01 -39.85
CA GLU A 179 -2.53 5.54 -41.00
C GLU A 179 -2.88 4.81 -42.31
N HIS A 180 -3.13 3.49 -42.26
CA HIS A 180 -3.53 2.74 -43.45
C HIS A 180 -4.95 3.07 -43.94
N LEU A 181 -5.84 3.47 -43.03
CA LEU A 181 -7.19 3.94 -43.36
C LEU A 181 -7.19 5.38 -43.92
N GLU A 182 -6.33 6.27 -43.41
CA GLU A 182 -6.20 7.63 -43.94
C GLU A 182 -5.55 7.65 -45.34
N GLY A 183 -4.57 6.78 -45.61
CA GLY A 183 -4.00 6.61 -46.95
C GLY A 183 -4.98 6.05 -47.98
N SER A 184 -6.03 5.35 -47.55
CA SER A 184 -7.10 4.84 -48.43
C SER A 184 -8.17 5.89 -48.75
N ILE A 185 -8.20 7.03 -48.03
CA ILE A 185 -9.15 8.13 -48.25
C ILE A 185 -8.60 9.13 -49.29
N GLU A 186 -7.28 9.26 -49.45
CA GLU A 186 -6.70 10.15 -50.46
C GLU A 186 -6.84 9.63 -51.91
N GLU A 187 -6.92 8.32 -52.15
CA GLU A 187 -7.12 7.75 -53.51
C GLU A 187 -8.55 7.87 -54.07
N VAL A 188 -9.53 8.38 -53.30
CA VAL A 188 -10.93 8.54 -53.77
C VAL A 188 -11.32 10.02 -53.99
N SER A 189 -10.39 10.97 -53.84
CA SER A 189 -10.72 12.40 -53.92
C SER A 189 -10.43 13.11 -55.25
N GLU A 190 -9.89 12.43 -56.28
CA GLU A 190 -9.79 12.97 -57.65
C GLU A 190 -11.05 12.74 -58.49
N GLU A 191 -12.24 12.99 -57.95
CA GLU A 191 -13.42 13.30 -58.77
C GLU A 191 -14.49 13.96 -57.90
N ASN A 192 -14.37 15.28 -57.73
CA ASN A 192 -15.45 16.26 -57.92
C ASN A 192 -15.07 17.56 -57.21
N ASN A 193 -14.54 18.48 -58.00
CA ASN A 193 -14.64 19.91 -57.74
C ASN A 193 -16.12 20.28 -57.62
N ASP A 194 -16.49 21.01 -56.56
CA ASP A 194 -17.14 22.31 -56.72
C ASP A 194 -17.40 22.99 -55.36
N THR A 195 -16.68 24.10 -55.18
CA THR A 195 -17.14 25.38 -54.62
C THR A 195 -17.20 25.61 -53.09
N GLU A 196 -16.29 26.50 -52.69
CA GLU A 196 -16.41 27.59 -51.72
C GLU A 196 -16.24 27.36 -50.21
N ALA A 197 -15.14 27.94 -49.74
CA ALA A 197 -14.74 28.17 -48.37
C ALA A 197 -15.56 29.27 -47.69
N VAL A 198 -15.98 29.03 -46.45
CA VAL A 198 -16.10 30.09 -45.44
C VAL A 198 -15.58 29.58 -44.09
N THR A 199 -14.55 30.27 -43.61
CA THR A 199 -13.83 30.10 -42.35
C THR A 199 -14.68 30.31 -41.09
N MET A 200 -14.49 29.41 -40.12
CA MET A 200 -14.59 29.52 -38.66
C MET A 200 -15.38 30.68 -38.01
N THR A 201 -16.31 30.35 -37.11
CA THR A 201 -16.25 30.85 -35.72
C THR A 201 -16.88 29.87 -34.72
N ARG A 202 -16.19 29.76 -33.59
CA ARG A 202 -16.39 28.97 -32.37
C ARG A 202 -17.59 29.46 -31.55
N HIS A 203 -18.21 28.51 -30.83
CA HIS A 203 -19.18 28.61 -29.72
C HIS A 203 -20.65 28.31 -30.04
N GLN A 204 -21.17 27.39 -29.21
CA GLN A 204 -22.54 26.91 -29.03
C GLN A 204 -22.95 25.69 -29.87
N LEU A 205 -22.66 24.51 -29.32
CA LEU A 205 -23.58 23.37 -29.38
C LEU A 205 -23.43 22.52 -28.10
N SER A 206 -23.86 23.09 -26.98
CA SER A 206 -24.52 22.32 -25.94
C SER A 206 -25.92 21.98 -26.45
N GLU A 207 -26.40 20.79 -26.14
CA GLU A 207 -27.75 20.28 -26.45
C GLU A 207 -27.92 19.72 -27.87
N THR A 208 -27.56 18.45 -28.05
CA THR A 208 -28.42 17.41 -28.64
C THR A 208 -27.62 16.11 -28.76
N THR A 209 -27.64 15.26 -27.73
CA THR A 209 -27.53 13.79 -27.80
C THR A 209 -27.91 13.17 -26.45
N ASN A 210 -29.07 13.56 -25.91
CA ASN A 210 -29.80 12.72 -24.97
C ASN A 210 -30.94 12.08 -25.76
N SER A 211 -30.70 10.90 -26.34
CA SER A 211 -31.75 9.96 -26.76
C SER A 211 -31.17 8.66 -27.36
N THR A 212 -30.12 8.05 -26.78
CA THR A 212 -29.82 6.62 -27.07
C THR A 212 -28.93 5.97 -26.01
N HIS A 213 -29.29 6.03 -24.71
CA HIS A 213 -28.69 5.11 -23.73
C HIS A 213 -29.51 4.92 -22.44
N GLU A 214 -30.85 4.87 -22.54
CA GLU A 214 -31.73 4.55 -21.40
C GLU A 214 -32.52 3.24 -21.58
N HIS A 215 -32.10 2.35 -22.47
CA HIS A 215 -32.85 1.12 -22.75
C HIS A 215 -32.12 -0.21 -22.49
N HIS A 216 -31.00 -0.21 -21.77
CA HIS A 216 -30.27 -1.47 -21.51
C HIS A 216 -29.86 -1.75 -20.05
N PHE A 217 -30.34 -0.98 -19.07
CA PHE A 217 -30.03 -1.17 -17.64
C PHE A 217 -31.29 -1.30 -16.76
N SER A 218 -32.39 -1.82 -17.29
CA SER A 218 -33.62 -2.09 -16.51
C SER A 218 -34.18 -3.49 -16.69
N GLN A 219 -33.37 -4.42 -17.23
CA GLN A 219 -33.77 -5.81 -17.44
C GLN A 219 -33.05 -6.82 -16.55
N GLU A 220 -32.00 -6.42 -15.81
CA GLU A 220 -31.24 -7.36 -14.99
C GLU A 220 -31.66 -7.37 -13.50
N GLU A 221 -32.27 -6.29 -13.00
CA GLU A 221 -32.79 -6.23 -11.62
C GLU A 221 -34.19 -6.86 -11.45
N ARG A 222 -34.87 -7.21 -12.56
CA ARG A 222 -36.21 -7.83 -12.51
C ARG A 222 -36.18 -9.36 -12.51
N SER A 223 -35.03 -10.00 -12.76
CA SER A 223 -34.92 -11.46 -12.78
C SER A 223 -34.46 -12.08 -11.46
N THR A 224 -33.94 -11.27 -10.53
CA THR A 224 -33.48 -11.74 -9.22
C THR A 224 -34.54 -11.68 -8.12
N GLU A 225 -35.60 -10.88 -8.28
CA GLU A 225 -36.71 -10.83 -7.31
C GLU A 225 -37.76 -11.94 -7.50
N GLU A 226 -37.89 -12.51 -8.71
CA GLU A 226 -38.78 -13.66 -8.95
C GLU A 226 -38.11 -15.02 -8.66
N LEU A 227 -36.79 -15.07 -8.47
CA LEU A 227 -36.08 -16.31 -8.12
C LEU A 227 -35.90 -16.50 -6.60
N GLN A 228 -36.07 -15.45 -5.80
CA GLN A 228 -35.96 -15.52 -4.34
C GLN A 228 -37.30 -15.89 -3.67
N THR A 229 -38.43 -15.70 -4.35
CA THR A 229 -39.77 -16.04 -3.82
C THR A 229 -40.17 -17.50 -4.03
N VAL A 230 -39.47 -18.24 -4.90
CA VAL A 230 -39.72 -19.66 -5.15
C VAL A 230 -38.92 -20.59 -4.22
N VAL A 231 -37.84 -20.09 -3.59
CA VAL A 231 -36.99 -20.90 -2.69
C VAL A 231 -37.47 -20.87 -1.22
N ASP A 232 -38.22 -19.85 -0.81
CA ASP A 232 -38.73 -19.70 0.57
C ASP A 232 -40.11 -20.38 0.83
N GLU A 233 -40.84 -20.81 -0.21
CA GLU A 233 -42.07 -21.59 -0.02
C GLU A 233 -41.82 -23.11 0.11
N ASP A 234 -40.75 -23.65 -0.48
CA ASP A 234 -40.42 -25.09 -0.39
C ASP A 234 -39.78 -25.50 0.97
N GLU A 235 -39.18 -24.58 1.73
CA GLU A 235 -38.59 -24.93 3.05
C GLU A 235 -39.62 -24.97 4.20
N LYS A 236 -40.88 -24.56 3.94
CA LYS A 236 -41.97 -24.61 4.94
C LYS A 236 -42.86 -25.85 4.84
N GLU A 237 -42.86 -26.59 3.74
CA GLU A 237 -43.58 -27.87 3.65
C GLU A 237 -42.79 -29.08 4.16
N ILE A 238 -41.45 -29.02 4.22
CA ILE A 238 -40.62 -30.19 4.63
C ILE A 238 -40.56 -30.41 6.16
N LYS A 239 -41.05 -29.47 6.98
CA LYS A 239 -41.06 -29.61 8.46
C LYS A 239 -42.39 -30.09 9.06
N LYS A 240 -43.38 -30.49 8.25
CA LYS A 240 -44.67 -30.98 8.77
C LYS A 240 -44.91 -32.49 8.64
N ASP A 241 -44.11 -33.21 7.86
CA ASP A 241 -44.24 -34.67 7.74
C ASP A 241 -42.88 -35.36 7.93
N GLY A 242 -42.62 -35.87 9.13
CA GLY A 242 -41.44 -36.72 9.37
C GLY A 242 -41.02 -36.84 10.83
N VAL A 243 -41.70 -37.76 11.54
CA VAL A 243 -41.27 -38.61 12.68
C VAL A 243 -40.12 -38.12 13.58
#